data_AF-A0A9D7RW55-F1
#
_entry.id   AF-A0A9D7RW55-F1
#
_cell.length_a   1.000
_cell.length_b   1.000
_cell.length_c   1.000
_cell.angle_alpha   90.00
_cell.angle_beta   90.00
_cell.angle_gamma   90.00
#
_symmetry.space_group_name_H-M   'P 1'
#
loop_
_entity.id
_entity.type
_entity.pdbx_description
1 polymer ?
#
loop_
_entity_poly.entity_id
_entity_poly.type
_entity_poly.pdbx_seq_one_letter_code
_entity_poly.pdbx_strand_id
1 'polypeptide(L)'
;MTQDTPAGRTLPNPEFIGKDLIEQLQGDYKKAGALSAAFKVHANLPAWSPVTSTYISDNGGYPDLAAGEIKVNLADIHAIVTTLSGQTPPQRVYHDIPSQDWRAGAFDLAQLSRYRLRGAGNTFFINCAPRLAQRGVEGNNKGEDVYAAMLPNGAVVSGVSPHSFAFFRDLVEKGDLEIYKVNVQTEGSQFRSRDFFPWYSELLTYNLSQAHEGWKDGLSVAERREFLQQFNFIDTELVLDLKRIPDLSKQPVVARADTHGNLKLSIAVSDAKPEWFGKRLNVVINGHSCEAEIREHMFDAKSGHHGIAPGSSGHFADSAKDDPRFLELAMIGKSLREELGITAQDLKDGVYIEIEPIEVLPEIHAGLDAAEAEVREVSAG
;
A
#
# COMPACT_ATOMS: atom_id res chain seq x y z
N MET A 1 -53.67 6.53 45.30
CA MET A 1 -52.65 5.98 44.39
C MET A 1 -52.81 6.68 43.04
N THR A 2 -52.30 7.90 42.97
CA THR A 2 -52.15 8.69 41.75
C THR A 2 -50.73 8.45 41.26
N GLN A 3 -50.57 7.67 40.19
CA GLN A 3 -49.29 7.52 39.53
C GLN A 3 -49.15 8.66 38.51
N ASP A 4 -48.39 9.67 38.92
CA ASP A 4 -47.79 10.66 38.03
C ASP A 4 -46.85 9.94 37.06
N THR A 5 -47.20 9.97 35.78
CA THR A 5 -46.22 9.73 34.70
C THR A 5 -45.89 11.11 34.13
N PRO A 6 -44.64 11.59 34.19
CA PRO A 6 -44.31 12.91 33.67
C PRO A 6 -44.46 12.92 32.15
N ALA A 7 -45.34 13.81 31.68
CA ALA A 7 -45.48 14.14 30.27
C ALA A 7 -44.14 14.62 29.68
N GLY A 8 -43.81 14.04 28.52
CA GLY A 8 -43.01 14.67 27.46
C GLY A 8 -41.79 15.49 27.88
N ARG A 9 -40.65 14.82 28.10
CA ARG A 9 -39.37 15.42 27.73
C ARG A 9 -39.10 15.07 26.28
N THR A 10 -39.57 15.90 25.36
CA THR A 10 -38.89 16.07 24.08
C THR A 10 -37.48 16.57 24.42
N LEU A 11 -36.46 15.76 24.16
CA LEU A 11 -35.10 16.27 24.12
C LEU A 11 -35.11 17.45 23.14
N PRO A 12 -34.57 18.64 23.48
CA PRO A 12 -34.35 19.65 22.47
C PRO A 12 -33.47 18.98 21.43
N ASN A 13 -33.98 18.81 20.22
CA ASN A 13 -33.15 18.45 19.09
C ASN A 13 -32.10 19.56 19.01
N PRO A 14 -30.83 19.31 19.40
CA PRO A 14 -29.83 20.33 19.19
C PRO A 14 -29.72 20.36 17.68
N GLU A 15 -30.19 21.44 17.07
CA GLU A 15 -29.77 21.80 15.72
C GLU A 15 -28.28 21.48 15.65
N PHE A 16 -27.95 20.54 14.78
CA PHE A 16 -26.62 19.98 14.64
C PHE A 16 -25.63 21.15 14.55
N ILE A 17 -24.90 21.42 15.63
CA ILE A 17 -23.95 22.52 15.70
C ILE A 17 -22.97 22.28 14.56
N GLY A 18 -23.04 23.15 13.56
CA GLY A 18 -22.19 23.07 12.38
C GLY A 18 -22.88 22.68 11.08
N LYS A 19 -24.21 22.55 10.99
CA LYS A 19 -24.87 22.42 9.68
C LYS A 19 -24.57 23.62 8.78
N ASP A 20 -24.68 24.84 9.31
CA ASP A 20 -24.38 26.07 8.58
C ASP A 20 -22.88 26.18 8.23
N LEU A 21 -22.00 25.71 9.13
CA LEU A 21 -20.56 25.65 8.90
C LEU A 21 -20.20 24.60 7.83
N ILE A 22 -20.86 23.45 7.82
CA ILE A 22 -20.68 22.39 6.82
C ILE A 22 -21.21 22.85 5.47
N GLU A 23 -22.36 23.51 5.42
CA GLU A 23 -22.93 24.07 4.19
C GLU A 23 -22.07 25.21 3.63
N GLN A 24 -21.51 26.05 4.51
CA GLN A 24 -20.54 27.07 4.15
C GLN A 24 -19.23 26.45 3.59
N LEU A 25 -18.64 25.48 4.31
CA LEU A 25 -17.42 24.79 3.88
C LEU A 25 -17.62 23.99 2.59
N GLN A 26 -18.79 23.37 2.39
CA GLN A 26 -19.15 22.70 1.14
C GLN A 26 -19.37 23.69 -0.02
N GLY A 27 -19.93 24.87 0.28
CA GLY A 27 -20.05 25.98 -0.66
C GLY A 27 -18.68 26.51 -1.10
N ASP A 28 -17.76 26.67 -0.16
CA ASP A 28 -16.39 27.12 -0.40
C ASP A 28 -15.56 26.05 -1.14
N TYR A 29 -15.76 24.76 -0.82
CA TYR A 29 -15.17 23.64 -1.56
C TYR A 29 -15.70 23.53 -3.00
N LYS A 30 -17.01 23.74 -3.24
CA LYS A 30 -17.57 23.79 -4.60
C LYS A 30 -17.05 24.98 -5.41
N LYS A 31 -16.83 26.12 -4.77
CA LYS A 31 -16.17 27.30 -5.39
C LYS A 31 -14.71 27.02 -5.71
N ALA A 32 -13.99 26.29 -4.85
CA ALA A 32 -12.63 25.82 -5.14
C ALA A 32 -12.59 24.76 -6.26
N GLY A 33 -13.61 23.89 -6.34
CA GLY A 33 -13.78 22.92 -7.42
C GLY A 33 -13.93 23.56 -8.80
N ALA A 34 -14.61 24.72 -8.88
CA ALA A 34 -14.76 25.49 -10.12
C ALA A 34 -13.43 26.11 -10.61
N LEU A 35 -12.46 26.33 -9.72
CA LEU A 35 -11.10 26.75 -10.08
C LEU A 35 -10.25 25.61 -10.68
N SER A 36 -10.50 24.35 -10.31
CA SER A 36 -9.72 23.20 -10.82
C SER A 36 -9.93 22.93 -12.31
N ALA A 37 -11.10 23.28 -12.86
CA ALA A 37 -11.43 23.08 -14.27
C ALA A 37 -10.86 24.17 -15.19
N ALA A 38 -10.51 25.35 -14.65
CA ALA A 38 -10.02 26.49 -15.43
C ALA A 38 -8.49 26.56 -15.54
N PHE A 39 -7.77 25.94 -14.59
CA PHE A 39 -6.31 25.91 -14.59
C PHE A 39 -5.87 24.50 -14.99
N LYS A 40 -5.25 24.32 -16.16
CA LYS A 40 -4.35 23.19 -16.37
C LYS A 40 -3.25 23.30 -15.32
N VAL A 41 -3.45 22.70 -14.14
CA VAL A 41 -2.56 22.87 -12.98
C VAL A 41 -1.22 22.24 -13.32
N HIS A 42 -0.29 23.07 -13.80
CA HIS A 42 1.13 22.80 -13.64
C HIS A 42 1.41 22.71 -12.15
N ALA A 43 2.13 21.66 -11.75
CA ALA A 43 2.66 21.45 -10.42
C ALA A 43 3.43 22.69 -9.93
N ASN A 44 2.73 23.53 -9.18
CA ASN A 44 3.26 24.62 -8.36
C ASN A 44 2.20 24.87 -7.27
N LEU A 45 1.93 23.83 -6.47
CA LEU A 45 1.46 24.08 -5.11
C LEU A 45 2.56 24.86 -4.40
N PRO A 46 2.25 25.83 -3.52
CA PRO A 46 3.27 26.41 -2.66
C PRO A 46 4.03 25.29 -1.93
N ALA A 47 5.33 25.48 -1.69
CA ALA A 47 6.20 24.53 -0.98
C ALA A 47 5.72 24.16 0.45
N TRP A 48 4.62 24.76 0.93
CA TRP A 48 4.00 24.56 2.24
C TRP A 48 2.63 23.87 2.18
N SER A 49 2.33 23.03 1.17
CA SER A 49 1.25 22.03 1.35
C SER A 49 1.51 21.31 2.68
N PRO A 50 0.53 21.19 3.61
CA PRO A 50 0.82 20.77 4.97
C PRO A 50 1.55 19.44 4.92
N VAL A 51 2.73 19.41 5.54
CA VAL A 51 3.52 18.19 5.61
C VAL A 51 2.60 17.11 6.18
N THR A 52 2.51 15.95 5.55
CA THR A 52 1.61 14.88 5.99
C THR A 52 2.43 13.76 6.59
N SER A 53 2.14 13.40 7.84
CA SER A 53 2.67 12.22 8.54
C SER A 53 1.70 11.07 8.38
N THR A 54 2.10 10.03 7.63
CA THR A 54 1.32 8.80 7.48
C THR A 54 1.98 7.68 8.28
N TYR A 55 1.31 7.22 9.33
CA TYR A 55 1.76 6.13 10.19
C TYR A 55 0.99 4.84 9.81
N ILE A 56 1.68 3.88 9.21
CA ILE A 56 1.17 2.58 8.78
C ILE A 56 1.54 1.53 9.83
N SER A 57 0.59 0.72 10.29
CA SER A 57 0.87 -0.22 11.39
C SER A 57 -0.01 -1.47 11.36
N ASP A 58 0.56 -2.60 11.79
CA ASP A 58 -0.09 -3.92 11.88
C ASP A 58 -0.70 -4.21 13.27
N ASN A 59 -0.82 -3.16 14.10
CA ASN A 59 -1.36 -3.22 15.46
C ASN A 59 -2.90 -3.31 15.50
N GLY A 60 -3.56 -3.31 14.33
CA GLY A 60 -4.97 -3.61 14.17
C GLY A 60 -5.90 -2.45 14.52
N GLY A 61 -7.03 -2.36 13.80
CA GLY A 61 -7.98 -1.28 13.98
C GLY A 61 -8.88 -1.39 15.22
N TYR A 62 -9.18 -2.61 15.71
CA TYR A 62 -10.32 -2.82 16.62
C TYR A 62 -10.31 -4.01 17.61
N PRO A 63 -9.38 -5.00 17.61
CA PRO A 63 -9.48 -6.10 18.57
C PRO A 63 -8.99 -5.73 19.99
N ASP A 64 -8.19 -4.66 20.14
CA ASP A 64 -7.67 -4.19 21.43
C ASP A 64 -7.40 -2.67 21.44
N LEU A 65 -6.74 -2.18 22.51
CA LEU A 65 -6.40 -0.77 22.72
C LEU A 65 -5.10 -0.32 22.02
N ALA A 66 -4.35 -1.21 21.38
CA ALA A 66 -3.01 -0.96 20.86
C ALA A 66 -2.97 0.24 19.90
N ALA A 67 -3.81 0.23 18.86
CA ALA A 67 -3.90 1.34 17.91
C ALA A 67 -4.48 2.61 18.54
N GLY A 68 -5.35 2.48 19.54
CA GLY A 68 -5.86 3.62 20.30
C GLY A 68 -4.75 4.35 21.05
N GLU A 69 -3.94 3.61 21.81
CA GLU A 69 -2.77 4.15 22.53
C GLU A 69 -1.78 4.82 21.58
N ILE A 70 -1.50 4.22 20.43
CA ILE A 70 -0.59 4.80 19.43
C ILE A 70 -1.16 6.11 18.87
N LYS A 71 -2.45 6.16 18.53
CA LYS A 71 -3.09 7.37 18.00
C LYS A 71 -3.09 8.50 19.03
N VAL A 72 -3.36 8.20 20.30
CA VAL A 72 -3.27 9.18 21.40
C VAL A 72 -1.83 9.63 21.58
N ASN A 73 -0.86 8.72 21.60
CA ASN A 73 0.54 9.09 21.76
C ASN A 73 1.06 9.95 20.59
N LEU A 74 0.70 9.61 19.35
CA LEU A 74 0.98 10.45 18.18
C LEU A 74 0.35 11.84 18.33
N ALA A 75 -0.86 11.94 18.92
CA ALA A 75 -1.51 13.22 19.21
C ALA A 75 -0.72 14.05 20.23
N ASP A 76 -0.30 13.43 21.33
CA ASP A 76 0.42 14.09 22.42
C ASP A 76 1.83 14.53 22.02
N ILE A 77 2.61 13.64 21.40
CA ILE A 77 3.97 13.92 20.89
C ILE A 77 3.95 15.12 19.97
N HIS A 78 2.99 15.14 19.05
CA HIS A 78 2.85 16.21 18.11
C HIS A 78 2.39 17.52 18.75
N ALA A 79 1.52 17.49 19.76
CA ALA A 79 1.17 18.69 20.51
C ALA A 79 2.42 19.27 21.20
N ILE A 80 3.29 18.42 21.72
CA ILE A 80 4.60 18.81 22.27
C ILE A 80 5.47 19.45 21.17
N VAL A 81 5.69 18.77 20.04
CA VAL A 81 6.53 19.25 18.93
C VAL A 81 6.01 20.58 18.37
N THR A 82 4.70 20.70 18.16
CA THR A 82 4.03 21.91 17.66
C THR A 82 4.20 23.06 18.64
N THR A 83 3.97 22.81 19.93
CA THR A 83 4.09 23.83 20.98
C THR A 83 5.52 24.33 21.12
N LEU A 84 6.51 23.43 21.10
CA LEU A 84 7.93 23.78 21.23
C LEU A 84 8.47 24.50 19.99
N SER A 85 7.92 24.21 18.80
CA SER A 85 8.39 24.78 17.54
C SER A 85 7.64 26.03 17.07
N GLY A 86 6.44 26.29 17.60
CA GLY A 86 5.60 27.41 17.19
C GLY A 86 5.02 27.29 15.78
N GLN A 87 5.00 26.10 15.18
CA GLN A 87 4.55 25.89 13.79
C GLN A 87 3.14 25.31 13.68
N THR A 88 2.58 25.36 12.47
CA THR A 88 1.30 24.69 12.17
C THR A 88 1.51 23.18 12.11
N PRO A 89 0.63 22.40 12.75
CA PRO A 89 0.75 20.96 12.81
C PRO A 89 0.68 20.29 11.42
N PRO A 90 1.55 19.31 11.12
CA PRO A 90 1.37 18.45 9.95
C PRO A 90 0.05 17.68 10.01
N GLN A 91 -0.55 17.38 8.86
CA GLN A 91 -1.71 16.50 8.82
C GLN A 91 -1.27 15.08 9.17
N ARG A 92 -2.00 14.39 10.05
CA ARG A 92 -1.72 12.99 10.38
C ARG A 92 -2.73 12.04 9.77
N VAL A 93 -2.22 10.92 9.29
CA VAL A 93 -3.01 9.79 8.81
C VAL A 93 -2.50 8.55 9.53
N TYR A 94 -3.40 7.82 10.19
CA TYR A 94 -3.12 6.48 10.66
C TYR A 94 -3.73 5.49 9.68
N HIS A 95 -2.94 4.57 9.16
CA HIS A 95 -3.35 3.55 8.22
C HIS A 95 -3.11 2.17 8.80
N ASP A 96 -4.16 1.35 8.83
CA ASP A 96 -4.10 0.00 9.40
C ASP A 96 -3.85 -1.04 8.30
N ILE A 97 -3.04 -2.03 8.63
CA ILE A 97 -2.75 -3.18 7.76
C ILE A 97 -2.99 -4.49 8.51
N PRO A 98 -3.19 -5.62 7.79
CA PRO A 98 -3.38 -6.90 8.44
C PRO A 98 -2.20 -7.26 9.37
N SER A 99 -2.53 -7.78 10.56
CA SER A 99 -1.53 -8.07 11.59
C SER A 99 -0.46 -9.04 11.11
N GLN A 100 0.82 -8.67 11.27
CA GLN A 100 2.00 -9.43 10.87
C GLN A 100 2.14 -9.70 9.36
N ASP A 101 1.34 -9.05 8.52
CA ASP A 101 1.45 -9.17 7.07
C ASP A 101 2.37 -8.08 6.50
N TRP A 102 3.67 -8.36 6.52
CA TRP A 102 4.67 -7.42 6.02
C TRP A 102 4.56 -7.17 4.52
N ARG A 103 3.99 -8.11 3.74
CA ARG A 103 3.82 -7.97 2.28
C ARG A 103 2.73 -6.95 1.99
N ALA A 104 1.58 -7.07 2.66
CA ALA A 104 0.53 -6.07 2.59
C ALA A 104 1.03 -4.70 3.06
N GLY A 105 1.82 -4.68 4.14
CA GLY A 105 2.45 -3.47 4.64
C GLY A 105 3.39 -2.80 3.63
N ALA A 106 4.35 -3.54 3.09
CA ALA A 106 5.29 -3.03 2.09
C ALA A 106 4.58 -2.58 0.81
N PHE A 107 3.54 -3.32 0.39
CA PHE A 107 2.71 -2.96 -0.74
C PHE A 107 2.01 -1.61 -0.48
N ASP A 108 1.35 -1.46 0.66
CA ASP A 108 0.65 -0.23 1.03
C ASP A 108 1.59 0.97 1.15
N LEU A 109 2.76 0.78 1.74
CA LEU A 109 3.78 1.82 1.81
C LEU A 109 4.14 2.31 0.39
N ALA A 110 4.44 1.39 -0.54
CA ALA A 110 4.76 1.75 -1.92
C ALA A 110 3.57 2.41 -2.64
N GLN A 111 2.37 1.84 -2.48
CA GLN A 111 1.13 2.36 -3.07
C GLN A 111 0.85 3.81 -2.65
N LEU A 112 0.97 4.11 -1.37
CA LEU A 112 0.64 5.42 -0.81
C LEU A 112 1.74 6.46 -1.04
N SER A 113 3.01 6.06 -1.00
CA SER A 113 4.16 6.97 -1.07
C SER A 113 4.62 7.30 -2.48
N ARG A 114 4.47 6.37 -3.44
CA ARG A 114 4.84 6.58 -4.84
C ARG A 114 3.73 7.26 -5.66
N TYR A 115 2.54 7.43 -5.06
CA TYR A 115 1.40 8.04 -5.73
C TYR A 115 1.65 9.51 -6.08
N ARG A 116 1.31 9.90 -7.31
CA ARG A 116 1.67 11.19 -7.94
C ARG A 116 1.34 12.46 -7.14
N LEU A 117 0.27 12.45 -6.33
CA LEU A 117 -0.11 13.63 -5.54
C LEU A 117 0.67 13.77 -4.22
N ARG A 118 1.40 12.72 -3.80
CA ARG A 118 2.15 12.69 -2.54
C ARG A 118 3.65 12.63 -2.82
N GLY A 119 4.18 13.75 -3.31
CA GLY A 119 5.63 13.94 -3.47
C GLY A 119 6.26 14.60 -2.24
N ALA A 120 7.17 15.54 -2.49
CA ALA A 120 7.63 16.55 -1.54
C ALA A 120 6.52 16.93 -0.53
N GLY A 121 6.73 16.60 0.75
CA GLY A 121 5.88 17.05 1.85
C GLY A 121 5.29 15.90 2.64
N ASN A 122 5.59 14.68 2.26
CA ASN A 122 4.93 13.52 2.81
C ASN A 122 5.97 12.60 3.47
N THR A 123 5.75 12.30 4.74
CA THR A 123 6.42 11.22 5.45
C THR A 123 5.50 10.02 5.54
N PHE A 124 6.09 8.85 5.36
CA PHE A 124 5.42 7.58 5.57
C PHE A 124 6.29 6.72 6.45
N PHE A 125 5.77 6.31 7.59
CA PHE A 125 6.44 5.35 8.45
C PHE A 125 5.60 4.07 8.48
N ILE A 126 6.24 2.91 8.29
CA ILE A 126 5.61 1.62 8.48
C ILE A 126 6.22 0.83 9.64
N ASN A 127 5.37 0.50 10.60
CA ASN A 127 5.66 -0.49 11.62
C ASN A 127 5.01 -1.83 11.25
N CYS A 128 5.75 -2.65 10.51
CA CYS A 128 5.46 -4.07 10.35
C CYS A 128 6.74 -4.79 10.01
N ALA A 129 7.07 -5.81 10.81
CA ALA A 129 8.24 -6.65 10.61
C ALA A 129 7.79 -8.09 10.37
N PRO A 130 8.50 -8.87 9.54
CA PRO A 130 8.09 -10.22 9.18
C PRO A 130 8.27 -11.23 10.33
N ARG A 131 9.02 -10.87 11.39
CA ARG A 131 9.30 -11.71 12.59
C ARG A 131 9.78 -13.14 12.26
N LEU A 132 10.52 -13.30 11.17
CA LEU A 132 10.95 -14.61 10.60
C LEU A 132 11.90 -15.42 11.50
N ALA A 133 12.48 -14.80 12.53
CA ALA A 133 13.29 -15.47 13.53
C ALA A 133 12.60 -15.39 14.89
N GLN A 134 12.74 -16.43 15.73
CA GLN A 134 12.34 -16.42 17.14
C GLN A 134 13.11 -15.34 17.93
N ARG A 135 12.73 -14.08 17.75
CA ARG A 135 13.33 -12.92 18.42
C ARG A 135 12.61 -12.69 19.73
N GLY A 136 13.30 -13.11 20.77
CA GLY A 136 12.95 -13.10 22.18
C GLY A 136 14.08 -13.74 23.00
N VAL A 137 14.91 -14.56 22.34
CA VAL A 137 16.10 -15.20 22.92
C VAL A 137 17.29 -14.22 23.06
N GLU A 138 17.36 -13.16 22.24
CA GLU A 138 18.46 -12.17 22.30
C GLU A 138 18.43 -11.26 23.54
N GLY A 139 17.38 -11.34 24.37
CA GLY A 139 17.21 -10.51 25.56
C GLY A 139 16.73 -9.08 25.28
N ASN A 140 16.35 -8.36 26.35
CA ASN A 140 16.00 -6.94 26.37
C ASN A 140 14.92 -6.43 25.38
N ASN A 141 14.00 -7.30 24.93
CA ASN A 141 12.97 -6.92 23.95
C ASN A 141 13.57 -6.23 22.71
N LYS A 142 14.64 -6.78 22.14
CA LYS A 142 15.25 -6.24 20.92
C LYS A 142 14.39 -6.49 19.68
N GLY A 143 14.14 -5.43 18.92
CA GLY A 143 13.37 -5.44 17.67
C GLY A 143 14.24 -5.49 16.40
N GLU A 144 13.62 -5.29 15.25
CA GLU A 144 14.32 -5.02 13.98
C GLU A 144 14.85 -3.58 13.94
N ASP A 145 15.86 -3.35 13.12
CA ASP A 145 16.33 -2.00 12.77
C ASP A 145 15.28 -1.22 11.97
N VAL A 146 15.38 0.11 12.02
CA VAL A 146 14.59 1.04 11.19
C VAL A 146 15.47 1.60 10.08
N TYR A 147 14.88 1.79 8.90
CA TYR A 147 15.54 2.36 7.75
C TYR A 147 14.70 3.49 7.14
N ALA A 148 15.34 4.40 6.43
CA ALA A 148 14.68 5.54 5.76
C ALA A 148 15.27 5.81 4.38
N ALA A 149 14.45 6.35 3.48
CA ALA A 149 14.86 6.77 2.15
C ALA A 149 14.01 7.94 1.67
N MET A 150 14.58 8.78 0.80
CA MET A 150 13.86 9.81 0.07
C MET A 150 13.61 9.31 -1.36
N LEU A 151 12.36 9.23 -1.75
CA LEU A 151 11.94 8.77 -3.07
C LEU A 151 12.23 9.83 -4.15
N PRO A 152 12.28 9.46 -5.45
CA PRO A 152 12.49 10.42 -6.53
C PRO A 152 11.42 11.52 -6.61
N ASN A 153 10.21 11.22 -6.15
CA ASN A 153 9.11 12.18 -6.05
C ASN A 153 9.22 13.10 -4.81
N GLY A 154 10.26 12.96 -3.99
CA GLY A 154 10.49 13.80 -2.80
C GLY A 154 9.79 13.34 -1.52
N ALA A 155 8.97 12.29 -1.54
CA ALA A 155 8.43 11.71 -0.32
C ALA A 155 9.53 11.02 0.50
N VAL A 156 9.42 11.07 1.83
CA VAL A 156 10.34 10.34 2.72
C VAL A 156 9.63 9.14 3.30
N VAL A 157 10.16 7.96 3.03
CA VAL A 157 9.63 6.69 3.52
C VAL A 157 10.57 6.12 4.58
N SER A 158 10.00 5.49 5.60
CA SER A 158 10.75 4.77 6.61
C SER A 158 9.99 3.54 7.08
N GLY A 159 10.73 2.52 7.51
CA GLY A 159 10.13 1.23 7.82
C GLY A 159 10.98 0.38 8.74
N VAL A 160 10.30 -0.45 9.52
CA VAL A 160 10.91 -1.45 10.39
C VAL A 160 11.25 -2.69 9.54
N SER A 161 12.53 -3.06 9.45
CA SER A 161 13.08 -4.14 8.59
C SER A 161 13.31 -3.75 7.12
N PRO A 162 14.31 -4.35 6.45
CA PRO A 162 14.47 -4.27 4.99
C PRO A 162 13.24 -4.72 4.17
N HIS A 163 12.37 -5.53 4.78
CA HIS A 163 11.15 -6.04 4.16
C HIS A 163 10.16 -4.95 3.78
N SER A 164 10.12 -3.83 4.53
CA SER A 164 9.31 -2.66 4.19
C SER A 164 9.62 -2.08 2.82
N PHE A 165 10.81 -2.35 2.29
CA PHE A 165 11.33 -1.78 1.04
C PHE A 165 11.22 -2.72 -0.16
N ALA A 166 10.57 -3.88 -0.03
CA ALA A 166 10.50 -4.89 -1.10
C ALA A 166 9.92 -4.35 -2.42
N PHE A 167 8.92 -3.48 -2.36
CA PHE A 167 8.28 -2.84 -3.52
C PHE A 167 9.00 -1.58 -4.04
N PHE A 168 10.17 -1.27 -3.49
CA PHE A 168 11.08 -0.21 -3.98
C PHE A 168 12.40 -0.79 -4.52
N ARG A 169 12.54 -2.12 -4.50
CA ARG A 169 13.75 -2.81 -4.93
C ARG A 169 14.15 -2.44 -6.37
N ASP A 170 13.17 -2.21 -7.24
CA ASP A 170 13.38 -1.77 -8.63
C ASP A 170 14.16 -0.45 -8.72
N LEU A 171 13.91 0.49 -7.82
CA LEU A 171 14.63 1.77 -7.77
C LEU A 171 16.05 1.58 -7.23
N VAL A 172 16.24 0.69 -6.24
CA VAL A 172 17.58 0.39 -5.68
C VAL A 172 18.44 -0.32 -6.73
N GLU A 173 17.89 -1.29 -7.46
CA GLU A 173 18.60 -2.02 -8.53
C GLU A 173 19.04 -1.12 -9.68
N LYS A 174 18.26 -0.08 -10.00
CA LYS A 174 18.60 0.93 -11.00
C LYS A 174 19.59 1.98 -10.51
N GLY A 175 19.87 2.03 -9.21
CA GLY A 175 20.68 3.07 -8.59
C GLY A 175 19.95 4.41 -8.43
N ASP A 176 18.62 4.41 -8.49
CA ASP A 176 17.76 5.60 -8.32
C ASP A 176 17.29 5.77 -6.86
N LEU A 177 17.62 4.86 -5.96
CA LEU A 177 17.26 4.93 -4.55
C LEU A 177 18.33 4.32 -3.67
N GLU A 178 18.69 5.05 -2.61
CA GLU A 178 19.48 4.54 -1.50
C GLU A 178 18.64 4.57 -0.21
N ILE A 179 18.82 3.55 0.62
CA ILE A 179 18.09 3.36 1.87
C ILE A 179 19.11 3.33 3.00
N TYR A 180 18.89 4.10 4.04
CA TYR A 180 19.85 4.36 5.11
C TYR A 180 19.36 3.85 6.45
N LYS A 181 20.28 3.44 7.32
CA LYS A 181 19.93 3.05 8.70
C LYS A 181 19.52 4.27 9.52
N VAL A 182 18.49 4.09 10.34
CA VAL A 182 18.02 5.11 11.29
C VAL A 182 18.49 4.75 12.70
N ASN A 183 19.07 5.73 13.39
CA ASN A 183 19.46 5.64 14.79
C ASN A 183 18.25 5.97 15.69
N VAL A 184 17.38 4.99 15.88
CA VAL A 184 16.23 5.05 16.79
C VAL A 184 16.32 3.90 17.79
N GLN A 185 15.76 4.09 18.98
CA GLN A 185 15.70 3.04 19.99
C GLN A 185 14.83 1.87 19.50
N THR A 186 15.43 0.68 19.40
CA THR A 186 14.78 -0.56 18.95
C THR A 186 14.74 -1.64 20.03
N GLU A 187 15.12 -1.32 21.27
CA GLU A 187 15.15 -2.25 22.41
C GLU A 187 14.74 -1.57 23.72
N GLY A 188 14.51 -2.37 24.77
CA GLY A 188 14.12 -1.87 26.09
C GLY A 188 12.62 -1.61 26.27
N SER A 189 11.80 -1.83 25.24
CA SER A 189 10.33 -1.85 25.34
C SER A 189 9.77 -3.09 24.65
N GLN A 190 8.75 -3.70 25.25
CA GLN A 190 7.94 -4.75 24.62
C GLN A 190 7.09 -4.21 23.47
N PHE A 191 6.75 -2.91 23.50
CA PHE A 191 5.82 -2.26 22.58
C PHE A 191 6.40 -0.99 21.94
N ARG A 192 7.52 -1.15 21.23
CA ARG A 192 8.30 -0.09 20.57
C ARG A 192 7.49 0.77 19.60
N SER A 193 6.48 0.19 18.96
CA SER A 193 5.56 0.88 18.06
C SER A 193 4.61 1.86 18.76
N ARG A 194 4.52 1.79 20.09
CA ARG A 194 3.89 2.79 20.93
C ARG A 194 4.94 3.70 21.56
N ASP A 195 6.01 3.13 22.10
CA ASP A 195 6.92 3.88 22.99
C ASP A 195 7.99 4.70 22.24
N PHE A 196 8.50 4.22 21.10
CA PHE A 196 9.66 4.83 20.42
C PHE A 196 9.35 5.31 18.99
N PHE A 197 8.69 4.48 18.18
CA PHE A 197 8.49 4.79 16.76
C PHE A 197 7.57 5.99 16.50
N PRO A 198 6.54 6.27 17.31
CA PRO A 198 5.76 7.51 17.19
C PRO A 198 6.62 8.78 17.31
N TRP A 199 7.60 8.79 18.22
CA TRP A 199 8.53 9.92 18.36
C TRP A 199 9.36 10.12 17.10
N TYR A 200 9.94 9.04 16.58
CA TYR A 200 10.72 9.09 15.34
C TYR A 200 9.88 9.63 14.16
N SER A 201 8.66 9.10 13.97
CA SER A 201 7.77 9.51 12.87
C SER A 201 7.44 11.02 12.92
N GLU A 202 7.11 11.54 14.11
CA GLU A 202 6.76 12.94 14.27
C GLU A 202 8.00 13.86 14.19
N LEU A 203 9.14 13.45 14.75
CA LEU A 203 10.40 14.21 14.63
C LEU A 203 10.91 14.25 13.19
N LEU A 204 10.81 13.17 12.44
CA LEU A 204 11.14 13.17 11.01
C LEU A 204 10.27 14.19 10.27
N THR A 205 8.96 14.13 10.47
CA THR A 205 7.99 15.04 9.84
C THR A 205 8.27 16.50 10.20
N TYR A 206 8.64 16.76 11.45
CA TYR A 206 9.02 18.09 11.91
C TYR A 206 10.32 18.62 11.28
N ASN A 207 11.40 17.83 11.31
CA ASN A 207 12.65 18.24 10.66
C ASN A 207 12.47 18.45 9.17
N LEU A 208 11.63 17.62 8.56
CA LEU A 208 11.22 17.74 7.19
C LEU A 208 10.51 19.10 6.95
N SER A 209 9.57 19.52 7.81
CA SER A 209 8.94 20.85 7.69
C SER A 209 9.92 22.03 7.86
N GLN A 210 10.97 21.87 8.68
CA GLN A 210 12.01 22.91 8.83
C GLN A 210 12.88 23.05 7.59
N ALA A 211 13.17 21.94 6.91
CA ALA A 211 14.09 21.90 5.78
C ALA A 211 13.43 22.11 4.41
N HIS A 212 12.20 22.65 4.35
CA HIS A 212 11.39 22.75 3.14
C HIS A 212 12.03 23.54 1.97
N GLU A 213 12.98 24.43 2.24
CA GLU A 213 13.69 25.20 1.20
C GLU A 213 14.61 24.34 0.31
N GLY A 214 15.09 23.20 0.83
CA GLY A 214 15.99 22.30 0.10
C GLY A 214 15.26 21.38 -0.89
N TRP A 215 13.96 21.56 -1.09
CA TRP A 215 13.11 20.56 -1.72
C TRP A 215 12.74 20.90 -3.14
N LYS A 216 12.87 19.89 -3.98
CA LYS A 216 12.38 19.92 -5.36
C LYS A 216 12.14 18.49 -5.80
N ASP A 217 11.23 18.33 -6.76
CA ASP A 217 11.09 17.06 -7.48
C ASP A 217 12.38 16.79 -8.28
N GLY A 218 12.71 15.51 -8.47
CA GLY A 218 13.81 15.10 -9.34
C GLY A 218 15.21 15.33 -8.77
N LEU A 219 15.36 15.39 -7.44
CA LEU A 219 16.67 15.35 -6.79
C LEU A 219 17.41 14.06 -7.17
N SER A 220 18.68 14.20 -7.54
CA SER A 220 19.60 13.07 -7.73
C SER A 220 19.76 12.28 -6.42
N VAL A 221 20.27 11.04 -6.51
CA VAL A 221 20.55 10.24 -5.30
C VAL A 221 21.54 10.94 -4.37
N ALA A 222 22.55 11.62 -4.92
CA ALA A 222 23.53 12.38 -4.13
C ALA A 222 22.86 13.57 -3.41
N GLU A 223 22.05 14.37 -4.11
CA GLU A 223 21.34 15.48 -3.48
C GLU A 223 20.35 14.99 -2.41
N ARG A 224 19.67 13.86 -2.63
CA ARG A 224 18.81 13.24 -1.60
C ARG A 224 19.60 12.74 -0.40
N ARG A 225 20.80 12.20 -0.60
CA ARG A 225 21.70 11.82 0.49
C ARG A 225 22.10 13.03 1.32
N GLU A 226 22.61 14.07 0.68
CA GLU A 226 23.00 15.34 1.31
C GLU A 226 21.84 15.96 2.08
N PHE A 227 20.63 15.90 1.52
CA PHE A 227 19.43 16.37 2.20
C PHE A 227 19.14 15.56 3.47
N LEU A 228 19.19 14.23 3.42
CA LEU A 228 18.92 13.39 4.60
C LEU A 228 20.03 13.48 5.66
N GLN A 229 21.27 13.83 5.29
CA GLN A 229 22.39 14.02 6.22
C GLN A 229 22.15 15.12 7.26
N GLN A 230 21.27 16.08 6.97
CA GLN A 230 20.92 17.12 7.95
C GLN A 230 20.11 16.56 9.14
N PHE A 231 19.55 15.35 9.01
CA PHE A 231 18.80 14.69 10.06
C PHE A 231 19.74 13.80 10.88
N ASN A 232 20.10 14.24 12.08
CA ASN A 232 21.11 13.61 12.95
C ASN A 232 20.83 12.15 13.38
N PHE A 233 19.64 11.62 13.06
CA PHE A 233 19.26 10.24 13.33
C PHE A 233 19.22 9.36 12.06
N ILE A 234 19.59 9.88 10.88
CA ILE A 234 19.75 9.08 9.66
C ILE A 234 21.24 8.96 9.36
N ASP A 235 21.78 7.74 9.40
CA ASP A 235 23.17 7.47 9.10
C ASP A 235 23.33 7.16 7.61
N THR A 236 23.69 8.17 6.83
CA THR A 236 23.83 8.02 5.37
C THR A 236 25.06 7.25 4.93
N GLU A 237 25.99 6.97 5.84
CA GLU A 237 27.15 6.10 5.55
C GLU A 237 26.77 4.62 5.66
N LEU A 238 25.68 4.31 6.38
CA LEU A 238 25.14 2.96 6.54
C LEU A 238 24.02 2.67 5.53
N VAL A 239 24.41 2.46 4.28
CA VAL A 239 23.51 2.06 3.19
C VAL A 239 23.06 0.60 3.36
N LEU A 240 21.75 0.35 3.21
CA LEU A 240 21.15 -0.98 3.26
C LEU A 240 21.57 -1.80 2.03
N ASP A 241 22.19 -2.96 2.27
CA ASP A 241 22.54 -3.91 1.22
C ASP A 241 21.29 -4.44 0.50
N LEU A 242 21.26 -4.31 -0.83
CA LEU A 242 20.23 -4.82 -1.73
C LEU A 242 19.89 -6.30 -1.49
N LYS A 243 20.86 -7.12 -1.07
CA LYS A 243 20.64 -8.55 -0.78
C LYS A 243 19.71 -8.78 0.42
N ARG A 244 19.54 -7.77 1.28
CA ARG A 244 18.66 -7.84 2.45
C ARG A 244 17.22 -7.47 2.12
N ILE A 245 16.97 -6.83 0.98
CA ILE A 245 15.62 -6.46 0.53
C ILE A 245 15.01 -7.67 -0.20
N PRO A 246 13.80 -8.14 0.14
CA PRO A 246 13.17 -9.26 -0.56
C PRO A 246 12.99 -8.99 -2.07
N ASP A 247 13.27 -9.99 -2.91
CA ASP A 247 13.10 -9.93 -4.36
C ASP A 247 11.81 -10.62 -4.79
N LEU A 248 10.72 -9.85 -4.85
CA LEU A 248 9.39 -10.34 -5.21
C LEU A 248 9.22 -10.58 -6.72
N SER A 249 10.20 -10.22 -7.56
CA SER A 249 10.17 -10.48 -8.99
C SER A 249 10.52 -11.93 -9.33
N LYS A 250 11.41 -12.55 -8.54
CA LYS A 250 11.82 -13.95 -8.70
C LYS A 250 10.80 -14.94 -8.16
N GLN A 251 9.97 -14.49 -7.23
CA GLN A 251 8.96 -15.32 -6.60
C GLN A 251 7.69 -14.48 -6.41
N PRO A 252 6.86 -14.37 -7.45
CA PRO A 252 5.62 -13.62 -7.37
C PRO A 252 4.70 -14.11 -6.26
N VAL A 253 4.04 -13.18 -5.58
CA VAL A 253 3.17 -13.43 -4.44
C VAL A 253 1.86 -12.67 -4.54
N VAL A 254 0.87 -13.11 -3.79
CA VAL A 254 -0.26 -12.26 -3.40
C VAL A 254 0.29 -11.23 -2.42
N ALA A 255 0.33 -9.97 -2.84
CA ALA A 255 0.81 -8.86 -2.03
C ALA A 255 -0.25 -8.42 -1.01
N ARG A 256 -1.52 -8.45 -1.39
CA ARG A 256 -2.65 -8.06 -0.53
C ARG A 256 -3.96 -8.68 -1.02
N ALA A 257 -4.83 -9.06 -0.10
CA ALA A 257 -6.24 -9.30 -0.41
C ALA A 257 -7.07 -8.06 -0.05
N ASP A 258 -7.96 -7.63 -0.93
CA ASP A 258 -8.88 -6.53 -0.65
C ASP A 258 -10.13 -6.99 0.13
N THR A 259 -11.00 -6.04 0.47
CA THR A 259 -12.24 -6.31 1.23
C THR A 259 -13.29 -7.10 0.45
N HIS A 260 -13.16 -7.20 -0.88
CA HIS A 260 -14.04 -7.98 -1.74
C HIS A 260 -13.49 -9.39 -1.99
N GLY A 261 -12.26 -9.68 -1.55
CA GLY A 261 -11.59 -10.95 -1.77
C GLY A 261 -10.82 -11.02 -3.09
N ASN A 262 -10.58 -9.88 -3.75
CA ASN A 262 -9.67 -9.81 -4.89
C ASN A 262 -8.22 -9.86 -4.39
N LEU A 263 -7.34 -10.42 -5.20
CA LEU A 263 -5.93 -10.63 -4.88
C LEU A 263 -5.09 -9.64 -5.68
N LYS A 264 -4.42 -8.71 -4.98
CA LYS A 264 -3.40 -7.82 -5.55
C LYS A 264 -2.09 -8.58 -5.63
N LEU A 265 -1.47 -8.61 -6.80
CA LEU A 265 -0.26 -9.39 -7.05
C LEU A 265 1.00 -8.53 -6.89
N SER A 266 2.15 -9.16 -6.67
CA SER A 266 3.45 -8.45 -6.70
C SER A 266 3.99 -8.22 -8.12
N ILE A 267 3.22 -8.57 -9.15
CA ILE A 267 3.60 -8.47 -10.56
C ILE A 267 3.12 -7.11 -11.10
N ALA A 268 4.03 -6.25 -11.56
CA ALA A 268 3.64 -5.03 -12.25
C ALA A 268 3.04 -5.36 -13.63
N VAL A 269 2.13 -4.54 -14.14
CA VAL A 269 1.52 -4.70 -15.47
C VAL A 269 2.58 -4.77 -16.56
N SER A 270 3.60 -3.94 -16.45
CA SER A 270 4.76 -3.89 -17.34
C SER A 270 5.71 -5.10 -17.23
N ASP A 271 5.61 -5.89 -16.16
CA ASP A 271 6.34 -7.16 -16.02
C ASP A 271 5.50 -8.35 -16.51
N ALA A 272 4.25 -8.12 -16.93
CA ALA A 272 3.41 -9.15 -17.52
C ALA A 272 4.04 -9.66 -18.81
N LYS A 273 4.14 -10.99 -18.95
CA LYS A 273 4.79 -11.58 -20.12
C LYS A 273 3.93 -11.34 -21.37
N PRO A 274 4.52 -10.96 -22.53
CA PRO A 274 3.77 -10.69 -23.76
C PRO A 274 2.87 -11.85 -24.19
N GLU A 275 3.29 -13.10 -23.94
CA GLU A 275 2.53 -14.30 -24.26
C GLU A 275 1.27 -14.50 -23.42
N TRP A 276 1.08 -13.73 -22.34
CA TRP A 276 -0.11 -13.83 -21.51
C TRP A 276 -1.32 -13.07 -22.11
N PHE A 277 -1.07 -12.05 -22.93
CA PHE A 277 -2.12 -11.20 -23.48
C PHE A 277 -2.94 -11.95 -24.54
N GLY A 278 -4.27 -11.88 -24.43
CA GLY A 278 -5.21 -12.52 -25.36
C GLY A 278 -5.28 -14.04 -25.25
N LYS A 279 -4.70 -14.64 -24.20
CA LYS A 279 -4.76 -16.09 -23.94
C LYS A 279 -5.50 -16.40 -22.64
N ARG A 280 -6.04 -17.61 -22.56
CA ARG A 280 -6.43 -18.22 -21.29
C ARG A 280 -5.17 -18.66 -20.55
N LEU A 281 -5.14 -18.38 -19.26
CA LEU A 281 -4.01 -18.63 -18.38
C LEU A 281 -4.42 -19.61 -17.30
N ASN A 282 -3.56 -20.58 -17.03
CA ASN A 282 -3.63 -21.35 -15.82
C ASN A 282 -2.89 -20.56 -14.73
N VAL A 283 -3.63 -20.21 -13.68
CA VAL A 283 -3.10 -19.49 -12.52
C VAL A 283 -3.08 -20.45 -11.34
N VAL A 284 -1.88 -20.74 -10.82
CA VAL A 284 -1.71 -21.59 -9.65
C VAL A 284 -1.39 -20.71 -8.43
N ILE A 285 -2.23 -20.82 -7.40
CA ILE A 285 -2.15 -20.06 -6.16
C ILE A 285 -2.20 -21.05 -5.00
N ASN A 286 -1.10 -21.18 -4.26
CA ASN A 286 -0.97 -22.12 -3.14
C ASN A 286 -1.42 -23.56 -3.48
N GLY A 287 -1.13 -24.03 -4.70
CA GLY A 287 -1.53 -25.35 -5.19
C GLY A 287 -2.97 -25.45 -5.74
N HIS A 288 -3.76 -24.37 -5.67
CA HIS A 288 -5.07 -24.29 -6.33
C HIS A 288 -4.91 -23.70 -7.73
N SER A 289 -5.44 -24.37 -8.75
CA SER A 289 -5.45 -23.88 -10.12
C SER A 289 -6.80 -23.25 -10.50
N CYS A 290 -6.78 -22.08 -11.13
CA CYS A 290 -7.94 -21.52 -11.81
C CYS A 290 -7.58 -21.03 -13.23
N GLU A 291 -8.56 -21.08 -14.14
CA GLU A 291 -8.41 -20.47 -15.46
C GLU A 291 -8.75 -18.99 -15.38
N ALA A 292 -7.85 -18.11 -15.82
CA ALA A 292 -8.09 -16.67 -15.90
C ALA A 292 -7.72 -16.10 -17.27
N GLU A 293 -8.20 -14.89 -17.56
CA GLU A 293 -7.84 -14.15 -18.78
C GLU A 293 -7.35 -12.76 -18.39
N ILE A 294 -6.25 -12.30 -19.01
CA ILE A 294 -5.81 -10.90 -18.87
C ILE A 294 -6.74 -10.01 -19.69
N ARG A 295 -7.27 -8.97 -19.03
CA ARG A 295 -8.18 -7.98 -19.61
C ARG A 295 -7.69 -6.58 -19.32
N GLU A 296 -8.21 -5.63 -20.11
CA GLU A 296 -7.96 -4.20 -19.91
C GLU A 296 -8.64 -3.71 -18.62
N HIS A 297 -9.88 -4.15 -18.37
CA HIS A 297 -10.60 -3.86 -17.14
C HIS A 297 -11.10 -5.13 -16.46
N MET A 298 -11.09 -5.10 -15.13
CA MET A 298 -11.52 -6.23 -14.30
C MET A 298 -12.94 -6.70 -14.65
N PHE A 299 -13.85 -5.75 -14.88
CA PHE A 299 -15.28 -6.02 -15.09
C PHE A 299 -15.66 -6.37 -16.54
N ASP A 300 -14.69 -6.50 -17.45
CA ASP A 300 -14.95 -6.94 -18.83
C ASP A 300 -15.22 -8.46 -18.92
N ALA A 301 -15.03 -9.20 -17.81
CA ALA A 301 -15.33 -10.62 -17.72
C ALA A 301 -16.82 -10.88 -17.41
N LYS A 302 -17.35 -12.00 -17.94
CA LYS A 302 -18.68 -12.49 -17.54
C LYS A 302 -18.67 -12.88 -16.06
N SER A 303 -19.80 -12.68 -15.38
CA SER A 303 -19.98 -13.12 -13.98
C SER A 303 -19.60 -14.59 -13.80
N GLY A 304 -18.85 -14.90 -12.73
CA GLY A 304 -18.36 -16.24 -12.44
C GLY A 304 -17.06 -16.65 -13.14
N HIS A 305 -16.44 -15.78 -13.93
CA HIS A 305 -15.11 -16.01 -14.50
C HIS A 305 -14.02 -15.29 -13.70
N HIS A 306 -12.80 -15.86 -13.71
CA HIS A 306 -11.61 -15.22 -13.17
C HIS A 306 -11.01 -14.26 -14.19
N GLY A 307 -10.70 -13.05 -13.74
CA GLY A 307 -10.08 -12.01 -14.56
C GLY A 307 -8.78 -11.54 -13.92
N ILE A 308 -7.75 -11.36 -14.75
CA ILE A 308 -6.55 -10.61 -14.38
C ILE A 308 -6.63 -9.25 -15.07
N ALA A 309 -6.41 -8.17 -14.34
CA ALA A 309 -6.37 -6.84 -14.93
C ALA A 309 -5.39 -5.94 -14.17
N PRO A 310 -4.97 -4.81 -14.75
CA PRO A 310 -4.35 -3.73 -13.99
C PRO A 310 -5.23 -3.36 -12.79
N GLY A 311 -4.64 -3.36 -11.59
CA GLY A 311 -5.33 -2.98 -10.38
C GLY A 311 -5.78 -1.52 -10.40
N SER A 312 -6.78 -1.20 -9.60
CA SER A 312 -7.30 0.18 -9.44
C SER A 312 -6.34 1.14 -8.70
N SER A 313 -5.22 0.64 -8.20
CA SER A 313 -4.18 1.41 -7.50
C SER A 313 -2.81 1.18 -8.14
N GLY A 314 -1.83 2.01 -7.79
CA GLY A 314 -0.43 1.81 -8.22
C GLY A 314 0.05 2.75 -9.30
N HIS A 315 -0.58 3.91 -9.46
CA HIS A 315 -0.08 4.97 -10.32
C HIS A 315 1.17 5.62 -9.71
N PHE A 316 2.34 5.05 -10.02
CA PHE A 316 3.63 5.54 -9.55
C PHE A 316 4.17 6.60 -10.49
N ALA A 317 4.33 7.82 -9.98
CA ALA A 317 4.88 8.93 -10.76
C ALA A 317 6.39 8.77 -11.02
N ASP A 318 7.06 8.00 -10.17
CA ASP A 318 8.51 7.77 -10.20
C ASP A 318 8.92 6.50 -10.96
N SER A 319 7.96 5.76 -11.51
CA SER A 319 8.26 4.54 -12.24
C SER A 319 8.65 4.86 -13.68
N ALA A 320 9.78 4.31 -14.12
CA ALA A 320 10.19 4.31 -15.52
C ALA A 320 9.40 3.31 -16.39
N LYS A 321 8.44 2.59 -15.80
CA LYS A 321 7.62 1.58 -16.50
C LYS A 321 6.41 2.26 -17.15
N ASP A 322 6.05 1.80 -18.36
CA ASP A 322 4.90 2.32 -19.13
C ASP A 322 3.58 2.23 -18.34
N ASP A 323 3.42 1.15 -17.58
CA ASP A 323 2.35 1.00 -16.59
C ASP A 323 2.92 0.48 -15.26
N PRO A 324 2.96 1.32 -14.22
CA PRO A 324 3.47 0.94 -12.90
C PRO A 324 2.46 0.21 -12.01
N ARG A 325 1.21 0.10 -12.44
CA ARG A 325 0.18 -0.58 -11.66
C ARG A 325 0.56 -2.05 -11.47
N PHE A 326 0.06 -2.65 -10.39
CA PHE A 326 0.19 -4.08 -10.19
C PHE A 326 -1.00 -4.82 -10.79
N LEU A 327 -0.78 -6.04 -11.25
CA LEU A 327 -1.85 -6.94 -11.64
C LEU A 327 -2.71 -7.28 -10.41
N GLU A 328 -4.00 -7.45 -10.68
CA GLU A 328 -5.00 -7.90 -9.73
C GLU A 328 -5.73 -9.09 -10.34
N LEU A 329 -6.05 -10.07 -9.51
CA LEU A 329 -6.85 -11.24 -9.87
C LEU A 329 -8.15 -11.23 -9.06
N ALA A 330 -9.28 -11.35 -9.76
CA ALA A 330 -10.59 -11.36 -9.14
C ALA A 330 -11.50 -12.42 -9.75
N MET A 331 -12.58 -12.75 -9.03
CA MET A 331 -13.73 -13.48 -9.56
C MET A 331 -14.91 -12.52 -9.63
N ILE A 332 -15.52 -12.35 -10.80
CA ILE A 332 -16.63 -11.39 -10.94
C ILE A 332 -17.86 -11.89 -10.18
N GLY A 333 -18.27 -11.09 -9.19
CA GLY A 333 -19.46 -11.33 -8.37
C GLY A 333 -19.25 -12.21 -7.13
N LYS A 334 -18.02 -12.64 -6.84
CA LYS A 334 -17.70 -13.49 -5.67
C LYS A 334 -16.31 -13.18 -5.11
N SER A 335 -16.07 -13.59 -3.87
CA SER A 335 -14.75 -13.52 -3.25
C SER A 335 -13.85 -14.64 -3.78
N LEU A 336 -12.82 -14.29 -4.56
CA LEU A 336 -11.83 -15.26 -5.02
C LEU A 336 -11.05 -15.86 -3.85
N ARG A 337 -10.72 -15.03 -2.86
CA ARG A 337 -10.06 -15.48 -1.63
C ARG A 337 -10.83 -16.61 -0.93
N GLU A 338 -12.16 -16.49 -0.83
CA GLU A 338 -13.00 -17.52 -0.22
C GLU A 338 -13.09 -18.77 -1.09
N GLU A 339 -13.20 -18.62 -2.41
CA GLU A 339 -13.23 -19.74 -3.36
C GLU A 339 -11.94 -20.59 -3.27
N LEU A 340 -10.79 -19.94 -3.19
CA LEU A 340 -9.48 -20.60 -3.09
C LEU A 340 -9.15 -21.05 -1.66
N GLY A 341 -10.01 -20.78 -0.67
CA GLY A 341 -9.76 -21.13 0.73
C GLY A 341 -8.54 -20.43 1.35
N ILE A 342 -8.13 -19.27 0.83
CA ILE A 342 -6.94 -18.55 1.29
C ILE A 342 -7.23 -17.86 2.62
N THR A 343 -6.62 -18.35 3.68
CA THR A 343 -6.78 -17.82 5.04
C THR A 343 -5.94 -16.56 5.26
N ALA A 344 -6.20 -15.86 6.37
CA ALA A 344 -5.33 -14.75 6.79
C ALA A 344 -3.93 -15.21 7.19
N GLN A 345 -3.76 -16.48 7.59
CA GLN A 345 -2.45 -17.03 7.94
C GLN A 345 -1.63 -17.31 6.67
N ASP A 346 -2.26 -17.85 5.63
CA ASP A 346 -1.59 -18.11 4.34
C ASP A 346 -0.98 -16.83 3.76
N LEU A 347 -1.70 -15.70 3.82
CA LEU A 347 -1.19 -14.40 3.35
C LEU A 347 0.07 -13.95 4.10
N LYS A 348 0.13 -14.18 5.42
CA LYS A 348 1.30 -13.85 6.25
C LYS A 348 2.50 -14.72 5.90
N ASP A 349 2.27 -16.03 5.78
CA ASP A 349 3.30 -17.01 5.44
C ASP A 349 3.83 -16.77 4.02
N GLY A 350 2.94 -16.31 3.13
CA GLY A 350 3.23 -15.94 1.76
C GLY A 350 2.52 -16.89 0.80
N VAL A 351 1.64 -16.33 -0.02
CA VAL A 351 0.93 -17.07 -1.06
C VAL A 351 1.64 -16.83 -2.39
N TYR A 352 2.27 -17.88 -2.92
CA TYR A 352 3.00 -17.82 -4.20
C TYR A 352 2.08 -18.03 -5.39
N ILE A 353 2.49 -17.44 -6.52
CA ILE A 353 1.70 -17.42 -7.75
C ILE A 353 2.55 -17.89 -8.92
N GLU A 354 1.99 -18.81 -9.70
CA GLU A 354 2.50 -19.20 -11.01
C GLU A 354 1.44 -18.90 -12.07
N ILE A 355 1.84 -18.35 -13.21
CA ILE A 355 0.95 -17.98 -14.32
C ILE A 355 1.55 -18.48 -15.62
N GLU A 356 0.81 -19.35 -16.29
CA GLU A 356 1.22 -19.97 -17.56
C GLU A 356 0.08 -19.96 -18.58
N PRO A 357 0.36 -19.72 -19.87
CA PRO A 357 -0.63 -19.93 -20.91
C PRO A 357 -1.15 -21.37 -20.94
N ILE A 358 -2.47 -21.53 -21.07
CA ILE A 358 -3.04 -22.85 -21.36
C ILE A 358 -2.72 -23.17 -22.81
N GLU A 359 -1.93 -24.21 -23.06
CA GLU A 359 -1.78 -24.75 -24.39
C GLU A 359 -3.12 -25.33 -24.83
N VAL A 360 -3.76 -24.66 -25.79
CA VAL A 360 -4.88 -25.25 -26.51
C VAL A 360 -4.28 -26.34 -27.39
N LEU A 361 -4.39 -27.60 -26.96
CA LEU A 361 -4.15 -28.72 -27.85
C LEU A 361 -5.04 -28.49 -29.09
N PRO A 362 -4.48 -28.48 -30.32
CA PRO A 362 -5.30 -28.33 -31.51
C PRO A 362 -6.39 -29.39 -31.44
N GLU A 363 -7.64 -28.95 -31.42
CA GLU A 363 -8.79 -29.84 -31.38
C GLU A 363 -8.57 -30.91 -32.45
N ILE A 364 -8.62 -32.17 -32.05
CA ILE A 364 -8.60 -33.29 -32.99
C ILE A 364 -9.92 -33.21 -33.77
N HIS A 365 -9.97 -32.36 -34.79
CA HIS A 365 -10.94 -32.38 -35.88
C HIS A 365 -10.65 -33.58 -36.81
N ALA A 366 -10.40 -34.76 -36.24
CA ALA A 366 -10.22 -36.01 -36.99
C ALA A 366 -11.34 -37.03 -36.70
N GLY A 367 -12.30 -36.71 -35.83
CA GLY A 367 -13.38 -37.63 -35.44
C GLY A 367 -14.78 -37.27 -35.92
N LEU A 368 -15.03 -36.02 -36.34
CA LEU A 368 -16.37 -35.58 -36.77
C LEU A 368 -16.60 -35.75 -38.28
N ASP A 369 -15.57 -35.55 -39.11
CA ASP A 369 -15.68 -35.76 -40.56
C ASP A 369 -15.80 -37.25 -40.94
N ALA A 370 -15.23 -38.16 -40.13
CA ALA A 370 -15.34 -39.61 -40.36
C ALA A 370 -16.75 -40.14 -40.03
N ALA A 371 -17.40 -39.60 -39.00
CA ALA A 371 -18.77 -40.00 -38.63
C ALA A 371 -19.82 -39.44 -39.60
N GLU A 372 -19.61 -38.26 -40.19
CA GLU A 372 -20.51 -37.72 -41.23
C GLU A 372 -20.37 -38.41 -42.59
N ALA A 373 -19.20 -38.97 -42.91
CA ALA A 373 -18.99 -39.77 -44.11
C ALA A 373 -19.69 -41.15 -44.01
N GLU A 374 -19.62 -41.81 -42.85
CA GLU A 374 -20.24 -43.13 -42.63
C GLU A 374 -21.78 -43.05 -42.61
N VAL A 375 -22.36 -41.95 -42.12
CA VAL A 375 -23.82 -41.72 -42.16
C VAL A 375 -24.32 -41.45 -43.59
N ARG A 376 -23.49 -40.87 -44.47
CA ARG A 376 -23.86 -40.63 -45.88
C ARG A 376 -23.83 -41.89 -46.74
N GLU A 377 -22.97 -42.86 -46.45
CA GLU A 377 -22.94 -44.14 -47.18
C GLU A 377 -24.12 -45.06 -46.81
N VAL A 378 -24.54 -45.09 -45.53
CA VAL A 378 -25.70 -45.89 -45.09
C VAL A 378 -27.03 -45.34 -45.63
N SER A 379 -27.05 -44.06 -46.02
CA SER A 379 -28.25 -43.39 -46.56
C SER A 379 -28.42 -43.54 -48.09
N ALA A 380 -27.44 -44.13 -48.78
CA ALA A 380 -27.40 -44.23 -50.24
C ALA A 380 -27.38 -45.68 -50.78
N GLY A 381 -27.56 -46.68 -49.91
CA GLY A 381 -27.59 -48.11 -50.24
C GLY A 381 -28.99 -48.68 -50.37
#